data_AF-A0A528DUF0-F1
#
_entry.id   AF-A0A528DUF0-F1
#
_cell.length_a   1.000
_cell.length_b   1.000
_cell.length_c   1.000
_cell.angle_alpha   90.00
_cell.angle_beta   90.00
_cell.angle_gamma   90.00
#
_symmetry.space_group_name_H-M   'P 1'
#
loop_
_entity.id
_entity.type
_entity.pdbx_description
1 polymer ?
#
loop_
_entity_poly.entity_id
_entity_poly.type
_entity_poly.pdbx_seq_one_letter_code
_entity_poly.pdbx_strand_id
1 'polypeptide(L)'
;MLVVSGEFGANEPVNAFSDAVASSGARVILFNSPGGNVGSAIRLGRMIRAAGMDTLQLRQLQCASACSLAFLGGVHRIAEPGSIGVHRAFLKPADGMSTQEAETRVQLGTAAIISYVIEMGVDPKLIELASSYDKHDIRYLSASEMADLRVTNAAANQSPADTFQASPRPVPAPAPDARQQPESVAIAFVKDLIEHHGDNDDFALAQAQASYAPTVDYYGKLTNLSSIIQDKRTYYRRWPERGYNVRNDSITVACANDRCMVSGVYDWVVRSPSIHKQEKGAANFSYTILIGPYPKIVAETGDVQQ
;
A
#
# COMPACT_ATOMS: atom_id res chain seq x y z
N MET A 1 -1.67 -22.15 1.25
CA MET A 1 -2.65 -21.06 1.50
C MET A 1 -2.30 -20.43 2.82
N LEU A 2 -2.64 -19.16 3.04
CA LEU A 2 -2.47 -18.48 4.33
C LEU A 2 -3.82 -17.94 4.83
N VAL A 3 -3.95 -17.75 6.14
CA VAL A 3 -5.15 -17.17 6.75
C VAL A 3 -4.76 -15.92 7.54
N VAL A 4 -5.15 -14.75 7.06
CA VAL A 4 -4.98 -13.48 7.77
C VAL A 4 -6.07 -13.40 8.86
N SER A 5 -5.67 -13.31 10.13
CA SER A 5 -6.58 -13.42 11.28
C SER A 5 -6.38 -12.29 12.29
N GLY A 6 -7.47 -11.83 12.92
CA GLY A 6 -7.44 -10.77 13.94
C GLY A 6 -7.83 -9.37 13.44
N GLU A 7 -7.78 -8.36 14.33
CA GLU A 7 -8.07 -6.96 14.00
C GLU A 7 -6.83 -6.25 13.43
N PHE A 8 -6.99 -5.52 12.33
CA PHE A 8 -5.90 -4.78 11.69
C PHE A 8 -5.43 -3.59 12.52
N GLY A 9 -4.17 -3.64 12.97
CA GLY A 9 -3.55 -2.58 13.77
C GLY A 9 -3.10 -1.40 12.91
N ALA A 10 -3.24 -0.17 13.43
CA ALA A 10 -2.78 1.03 12.72
C ALA A 10 -1.26 1.04 12.44
N ASN A 11 -0.49 0.41 13.32
CA ASN A 11 0.98 0.30 13.25
C ASN A 11 1.44 -1.15 13.03
N GLU A 12 0.59 -2.01 12.47
CA GLU A 12 0.88 -3.43 12.30
C GLU A 12 2.02 -3.67 11.31
N PRO A 13 3.03 -4.51 11.63
CA PRO A 13 4.26 -4.64 10.85
C PRO A 13 4.01 -5.28 9.48
N VAL A 14 4.42 -4.56 8.44
CA VAL A 14 4.14 -4.88 7.03
C VAL A 14 4.68 -6.25 6.61
N ASN A 15 5.93 -6.54 6.98
CA ASN A 15 6.70 -7.69 6.52
C ASN A 15 6.13 -9.04 6.96
N ALA A 16 5.39 -9.11 8.08
CA ALA A 16 4.84 -10.38 8.58
C ALA A 16 3.97 -11.11 7.54
N PHE A 17 3.31 -10.36 6.64
CA PHE A 17 2.64 -10.91 5.48
C PHE A 17 3.63 -11.44 4.43
N SER A 18 4.58 -10.60 4.00
CA SER A 18 5.60 -10.97 2.98
C SER A 18 6.43 -12.18 3.38
N ASP A 19 6.88 -12.23 4.64
CA ASP A 19 7.67 -13.33 5.21
C ASP A 19 6.86 -14.63 5.24
N ALA A 20 5.57 -14.56 5.59
CA ALA A 20 4.66 -15.71 5.55
C ALA A 20 4.40 -16.19 4.11
N VAL A 21 4.23 -15.29 3.14
CA VAL A 21 4.06 -15.64 1.72
C VAL A 21 5.32 -16.30 1.16
N ALA A 22 6.49 -15.71 1.40
CA ALA A 22 7.78 -16.22 0.93
C ALA A 22 8.12 -17.59 1.54
N SER A 23 7.91 -17.77 2.85
CA SER A 23 8.21 -19.04 3.54
C SER A 23 7.22 -20.17 3.27
N SER A 24 5.95 -19.85 2.96
CA SER A 24 4.91 -20.87 2.70
C SER A 24 4.72 -21.23 1.22
N GLY A 25 5.22 -20.40 0.30
CA GLY A 25 4.97 -20.56 -1.14
C GLY A 25 3.48 -20.44 -1.52
N ALA A 26 2.65 -19.84 -0.66
CA ALA A 26 1.21 -19.76 -0.88
C ALA A 26 0.85 -18.91 -2.12
N ARG A 27 -0.27 -19.27 -2.77
CA ARG A 27 -0.91 -18.47 -3.83
C ARG A 27 -2.24 -17.85 -3.43
N VAL A 28 -2.90 -18.40 -2.41
CA VAL A 28 -4.25 -17.99 -1.97
C VAL A 28 -4.22 -17.51 -0.52
N ILE A 29 -4.86 -16.36 -0.28
CA ILE A 29 -5.16 -15.80 1.04
C ILE A 29 -6.63 -16.02 1.40
N LEU A 30 -6.90 -16.44 2.63
CA LEU A 30 -8.21 -16.42 3.27
C LEU A 30 -8.18 -15.42 4.43
N PHE A 31 -9.33 -14.92 4.87
CA PHE A 31 -9.42 -14.00 6.01
C PHE A 31 -10.33 -14.52 7.11
N ASN A 32 -9.91 -14.29 8.35
CA ASN A 32 -10.70 -14.48 9.57
C ASN A 32 -10.55 -13.23 10.47
N SER A 33 -11.05 -12.10 9.99
CA SER A 33 -10.86 -10.77 10.55
C SER A 33 -12.18 -9.98 10.66
N PRO A 34 -12.45 -9.31 11.80
CA PRO A 34 -13.56 -8.36 11.92
C PRO A 34 -13.29 -7.01 11.21
N GLY A 35 -12.10 -6.82 10.63
CA GLY A 35 -11.64 -5.54 10.09
C GLY A 35 -10.63 -4.87 11.01
N GLY A 36 -10.76 -3.55 11.22
CA GLY A 36 -9.80 -2.74 11.99
C GLY A 36 -9.41 -1.47 11.22
N ASN A 37 -8.11 -1.14 11.22
CA ASN A 37 -7.59 0.03 10.52
C ASN A 37 -7.72 -0.08 8.99
N VAL A 38 -8.46 0.86 8.40
CA VAL A 38 -8.71 0.97 6.95
C VAL A 38 -7.42 1.11 6.13
N GLY A 39 -6.46 1.93 6.58
CA GLY A 39 -5.20 2.16 5.86
C GLY A 39 -4.32 0.91 5.83
N SER A 40 -4.22 0.21 6.95
CA SER A 40 -3.51 -1.09 7.03
C SER A 40 -4.16 -2.16 6.14
N ALA A 41 -5.49 -2.17 6.04
CA ALA A 41 -6.22 -3.09 5.15
C ALA A 41 -5.98 -2.80 3.65
N ILE A 42 -6.02 -1.52 3.26
CA ILE A 42 -5.71 -1.07 1.89
C ILE A 42 -4.26 -1.43 1.54
N ARG A 43 -3.31 -1.17 2.46
CA ARG A 43 -1.90 -1.54 2.30
C ARG A 43 -1.72 -3.05 2.12
N LEU A 44 -2.36 -3.87 2.95
CA LEU A 44 -2.35 -5.34 2.82
C LEU A 44 -2.95 -5.79 1.48
N GLY A 45 -4.07 -5.20 1.05
CA GLY A 45 -4.69 -5.51 -0.24
C GLY A 45 -3.78 -5.18 -1.43
N ARG A 46 -3.08 -4.04 -1.40
CA ARG A 46 -2.04 -3.71 -2.40
C ARG A 46 -0.89 -4.72 -2.40
N MET A 47 -0.45 -5.21 -1.24
CA MET A 47 0.58 -6.26 -1.17
C MET A 47 0.10 -7.60 -1.75
N ILE A 48 -1.14 -7.99 -1.48
CA ILE A 48 -1.78 -9.18 -2.07
C ILE A 48 -1.82 -9.06 -3.61
N ARG A 49 -2.19 -7.88 -4.12
CA ARG A 49 -2.21 -7.57 -5.56
C ARG A 49 -0.81 -7.63 -6.17
N ALA A 50 0.18 -6.99 -5.55
CA ALA A 50 1.56 -6.95 -6.03
C ALA A 50 2.26 -8.32 -5.99
N ALA A 51 1.91 -9.17 -5.01
CA ALA A 51 2.38 -10.55 -4.92
C ALA A 51 1.67 -11.51 -5.90
N GLY A 52 0.69 -11.02 -6.68
CA GLY A 52 -0.06 -11.81 -7.66
C GLY A 52 -0.90 -12.93 -7.02
N MET A 53 -1.42 -12.68 -5.81
CA MET A 53 -2.14 -13.69 -5.02
C MET A 53 -3.65 -13.64 -5.24
N ASP A 54 -4.29 -14.79 -5.12
CA ASP A 54 -5.74 -14.94 -5.12
C ASP A 54 -6.32 -14.74 -3.71
N THR A 55 -7.58 -14.32 -3.61
CA THR A 55 -8.32 -14.27 -2.35
C THR A 55 -9.55 -15.18 -2.38
N LEU A 56 -9.71 -15.97 -1.31
CA LEU A 56 -10.81 -16.91 -1.12
C LEU A 56 -11.47 -16.65 0.23
N GLN A 57 -12.74 -16.22 0.22
CA GLN A 57 -13.52 -16.09 1.45
C GLN A 57 -14.57 -17.19 1.57
N LEU A 58 -14.55 -17.87 2.73
CA LEU A 58 -15.51 -18.89 3.11
C LEU A 58 -16.44 -18.31 4.19
N ARG A 59 -17.73 -18.66 4.16
CA ARG A 59 -18.78 -18.17 5.07
C ARG A 59 -18.58 -18.60 6.53
N GLN A 60 -17.77 -19.63 6.75
CA GLN A 60 -17.33 -20.09 8.07
C GLN A 60 -16.19 -19.25 8.68
N LEU A 61 -15.58 -18.34 7.92
CA LEU A 61 -14.55 -17.41 8.38
C LEU A 61 -15.06 -15.96 8.28
N GLN A 62 -14.70 -15.12 9.25
CA GLN A 62 -15.16 -13.73 9.26
C GLN A 62 -14.35 -12.87 8.26
N CYS A 63 -15.02 -12.11 7.41
CA CYS A 63 -14.37 -10.95 6.76
C CYS A 63 -15.35 -9.78 6.68
N ALA A 64 -15.22 -8.87 7.65
CA ALA A 64 -16.10 -7.71 7.79
C ALA A 64 -15.32 -6.38 7.77
N SER A 65 -16.03 -5.28 7.52
CA SER A 65 -15.47 -3.92 7.61
C SER A 65 -14.22 -3.77 6.75
N ALA A 66 -13.12 -3.24 7.29
CA ALA A 66 -11.83 -3.11 6.61
C ALA A 66 -11.29 -4.43 6.02
N CYS A 67 -11.67 -5.62 6.53
CA CYS A 67 -11.27 -6.90 5.92
C CYS A 67 -11.73 -7.01 4.46
N SER A 68 -12.95 -6.54 4.16
CA SER A 68 -13.48 -6.54 2.79
C SER A 68 -12.53 -5.83 1.81
N LEU A 69 -11.91 -4.72 2.23
CA LEU A 69 -10.93 -3.97 1.42
C LEU A 69 -9.66 -4.79 1.16
N ALA A 70 -9.10 -5.45 2.17
CA ALA A 70 -7.94 -6.33 1.99
C ALA A 70 -8.24 -7.51 1.03
N PHE A 71 -9.45 -8.06 1.11
CA PHE A 71 -9.93 -9.10 0.19
C PHE A 71 -9.99 -8.63 -1.28
N LEU A 72 -10.28 -7.35 -1.55
CA LEU A 72 -10.28 -6.80 -2.93
C LEU A 72 -8.89 -6.88 -3.60
N GLY A 73 -7.81 -7.03 -2.81
CA GLY A 73 -6.44 -7.16 -3.29
C GLY A 73 -6.20 -8.34 -4.24
N GLY A 74 -6.97 -9.42 -4.10
CA GLY A 74 -6.77 -10.64 -4.90
C GLY A 74 -6.81 -10.39 -6.42
N VAL A 75 -6.00 -11.11 -7.19
CA VAL A 75 -6.07 -11.09 -8.67
C VAL A 75 -7.29 -11.87 -9.15
N HIS A 76 -7.46 -13.11 -8.68
CA HIS A 76 -8.75 -13.80 -8.68
C HIS A 76 -9.36 -13.77 -7.28
N ARG A 77 -10.66 -13.53 -7.22
CA ARG A 77 -11.41 -13.27 -5.99
C ARG A 77 -12.67 -14.10 -5.97
N ILE A 78 -12.72 -15.06 -5.05
CA ILE A 78 -13.82 -16.01 -4.86
C ILE A 78 -14.36 -15.83 -3.44
N ALA A 79 -15.67 -15.71 -3.29
CA ALA A 79 -16.30 -15.57 -1.99
C ALA A 79 -17.63 -16.33 -1.94
N GLU A 80 -17.86 -17.06 -0.85
CA GLU A 80 -19.14 -17.71 -0.60
C GLU A 80 -20.25 -16.68 -0.33
N PRO A 81 -21.53 -16.95 -0.66
CA PRO A 81 -22.62 -16.01 -0.45
C PRO A 81 -22.75 -15.61 1.02
N GLY A 82 -22.76 -14.30 1.30
CA GLY A 82 -22.85 -13.76 2.66
C GLY A 82 -21.55 -13.83 3.47
N SER A 83 -20.39 -14.08 2.85
CA SER A 83 -19.10 -14.17 3.56
C SER A 83 -18.29 -12.85 3.64
N ILE A 84 -18.63 -11.86 2.80
CA ILE A 84 -18.04 -10.51 2.81
C ILE A 84 -19.03 -9.52 3.42
N GLY A 85 -18.64 -8.88 4.52
CA GLY A 85 -19.43 -7.85 5.23
C GLY A 85 -18.89 -6.44 5.04
N VAL A 86 -19.76 -5.51 4.61
CA VAL A 86 -19.45 -4.09 4.39
C VAL A 86 -20.33 -3.17 5.23
N HIS A 87 -19.82 -1.98 5.58
CA HIS A 87 -20.55 -0.89 6.23
C HIS A 87 -19.76 0.42 6.07
N ARG A 88 -20.32 1.56 6.49
CA ARG A 88 -19.67 2.87 6.42
C ARG A 88 -18.34 2.87 7.20
N ALA A 89 -17.23 3.15 6.50
CA ALA A 89 -15.90 3.18 7.10
C ALA A 89 -15.79 4.28 8.18
N PHE A 90 -15.32 3.92 9.38
CA PHE A 90 -15.24 4.85 10.51
C PHE A 90 -13.82 5.39 10.73
N LEU A 91 -13.54 6.54 10.12
CA LEU A 91 -12.24 7.19 10.13
C LEU A 91 -12.02 8.02 11.41
N LYS A 92 -11.89 7.34 12.57
CA LYS A 92 -11.63 7.94 13.90
C LYS A 92 -10.67 9.14 13.83
N PRO A 93 -11.10 10.37 14.18
CA PRO A 93 -10.21 11.53 14.28
C PRO A 93 -9.04 11.28 15.24
N ALA A 94 -7.94 12.03 15.08
CA ALA A 94 -6.84 11.98 16.03
C ALA A 94 -7.15 12.82 17.29
N ASP A 95 -6.54 12.48 18.42
CA ASP A 95 -6.70 13.27 19.65
C ASP A 95 -6.17 14.70 19.47
N GLY A 96 -6.96 15.69 19.88
CA GLY A 96 -6.64 17.11 19.68
C GLY A 96 -6.94 17.69 18.29
N MET A 97 -7.48 16.89 17.36
CA MET A 97 -7.89 17.34 16.02
C MET A 97 -9.12 18.25 16.08
N SER A 98 -9.11 19.37 15.34
CA SER A 98 -10.28 20.26 15.24
C SER A 98 -11.39 19.65 14.38
N THR A 99 -12.63 20.16 14.51
CA THR A 99 -13.78 19.69 13.72
C THR A 99 -13.53 19.73 12.21
N GLN A 100 -12.91 20.80 11.72
CA GLN A 100 -12.66 20.98 10.28
C GLN A 100 -11.55 20.06 9.75
N GLU A 101 -10.54 19.75 10.57
CA GLU A 101 -9.54 18.72 10.26
C GLU A 101 -10.16 17.31 10.29
N ALA A 102 -11.07 17.03 11.23
CA ALA A 102 -11.79 15.76 11.31
C ALA A 102 -12.71 15.55 10.09
N GLU A 103 -13.45 16.57 9.68
CA GLU A 103 -14.26 16.56 8.45
C GLU A 103 -13.40 16.33 7.21
N THR A 104 -12.29 17.08 7.09
CA THR A 104 -11.32 16.95 5.99
C THR A 104 -10.74 15.53 5.94
N ARG A 105 -10.42 14.93 7.08
CA ARG A 105 -9.89 13.56 7.17
C ARG A 105 -10.94 12.50 6.82
N VAL A 106 -12.21 12.72 7.15
CA VAL A 106 -13.31 11.86 6.67
C VAL A 106 -13.46 11.95 5.16
N GLN A 107 -13.39 13.15 4.57
CA GLN A 107 -13.47 13.36 3.12
C GLN A 107 -12.29 12.69 2.39
N LEU A 108 -11.04 13.01 2.79
CA LEU A 108 -9.83 12.46 2.17
C LEU A 108 -9.73 10.94 2.32
N GLY A 109 -10.03 10.40 3.49
CA GLY A 109 -10.04 8.94 3.69
C GLY A 109 -11.13 8.23 2.89
N THR A 110 -12.31 8.85 2.72
CA THR A 110 -13.37 8.32 1.84
C THR A 110 -12.93 8.32 0.38
N ALA A 111 -12.29 9.40 -0.09
CA ALA A 111 -11.72 9.46 -1.43
C ALA A 111 -10.62 8.38 -1.64
N ALA A 112 -9.74 8.17 -0.66
CA ALA A 112 -8.71 7.12 -0.72
C ALA A 112 -9.31 5.71 -0.81
N ILE A 113 -10.40 5.42 -0.08
CA ILE A 113 -11.13 4.15 -0.19
C ILE A 113 -11.72 3.99 -1.60
N ILE A 114 -12.37 5.02 -2.15
CA ILE A 114 -12.96 4.98 -3.51
C ILE A 114 -11.87 4.74 -4.57
N SER A 115 -10.75 5.46 -4.48
CA SER A 115 -9.61 5.27 -5.37
C SER A 115 -9.08 3.84 -5.32
N TYR A 116 -8.91 3.26 -4.14
CA TYR A 116 -8.46 1.87 -3.97
C TYR A 116 -9.47 0.84 -4.50
N VAL A 117 -10.78 1.07 -4.33
CA VAL A 117 -11.84 0.22 -4.90
C VAL A 117 -11.75 0.20 -6.44
N ILE A 118 -11.51 1.36 -7.06
CA ILE A 118 -11.30 1.49 -8.51
C ILE A 118 -9.99 0.81 -8.94
N GLU A 119 -8.89 1.04 -8.21
CA GLU A 119 -7.56 0.42 -8.40
C GLU A 119 -7.65 -1.12 -8.41
N MET A 120 -8.50 -1.70 -7.57
CA MET A 120 -8.75 -3.14 -7.51
C MET A 120 -9.74 -3.66 -8.56
N GLY A 121 -10.31 -2.79 -9.42
CA GLY A 121 -11.23 -3.14 -10.51
C GLY A 121 -12.70 -3.30 -10.10
N VAL A 122 -13.07 -2.85 -8.91
CA VAL A 122 -14.39 -3.01 -8.28
C VAL A 122 -15.30 -1.83 -8.66
N ASP A 123 -16.61 -1.99 -8.59
CA ASP A 123 -17.55 -0.90 -8.86
C ASP A 123 -17.63 0.09 -7.67
N PRO A 124 -17.46 1.41 -7.88
CA PRO A 124 -17.59 2.41 -6.81
C PRO A 124 -18.92 2.38 -6.05
N LYS A 125 -19.99 1.84 -6.64
CA LYS A 125 -21.27 1.60 -5.97
C LYS A 125 -21.17 0.69 -4.75
N LEU A 126 -20.09 -0.09 -4.60
CA LEU A 126 -19.80 -0.80 -3.35
C LEU A 126 -19.65 0.16 -2.17
N ILE A 127 -19.06 1.34 -2.37
CA ILE A 127 -18.87 2.34 -1.31
C ILE A 127 -20.15 3.13 -1.06
N GLU A 128 -20.97 3.36 -2.09
CA GLU A 128 -22.34 3.87 -1.94
C GLU A 128 -23.19 2.90 -1.09
N LEU A 129 -23.21 1.61 -1.45
CA LEU A 129 -23.90 0.55 -0.72
C LEU A 129 -23.37 0.40 0.71
N ALA A 130 -22.06 0.42 0.92
CA ALA A 130 -21.49 0.35 2.26
C ALA A 130 -21.89 1.57 3.11
N SER A 131 -21.96 2.77 2.50
CA SER A 131 -22.23 4.02 3.21
C SER A 131 -23.69 4.21 3.65
N SER A 132 -24.63 3.43 3.10
CA SER A 132 -26.04 3.45 3.55
C SER A 132 -26.28 2.67 4.86
N TYR A 133 -25.31 1.87 5.30
CA TYR A 133 -25.33 1.16 6.59
C TYR A 133 -24.40 1.84 7.61
N ASP A 134 -24.85 1.97 8.87
CA ASP A 134 -24.05 2.63 9.91
C ASP A 134 -22.81 1.81 10.32
N LYS A 135 -21.85 2.46 10.99
CA LYS A 135 -20.64 1.85 11.60
C LYS A 135 -20.89 0.66 12.55
N HIS A 136 -22.15 0.32 12.85
CA HIS A 136 -22.56 -0.79 13.72
C HIS A 136 -23.54 -1.77 13.05
N ASP A 137 -23.90 -1.54 11.78
CA ASP A 137 -24.77 -2.43 11.00
C ASP A 137 -23.99 -3.00 9.81
N ILE A 138 -23.74 -4.32 9.81
CA ILE A 138 -22.83 -4.97 8.85
C ILE A 138 -23.65 -5.66 7.77
N ARG A 139 -23.65 -5.09 6.56
CA ARG A 139 -24.28 -5.69 5.40
C ARG A 139 -23.40 -6.76 4.78
N TYR A 140 -23.78 -8.02 4.95
CA TYR A 140 -23.18 -9.13 4.22
C TYR A 140 -23.73 -9.22 2.79
N LEU A 141 -22.84 -9.37 1.81
CA LEU A 141 -23.17 -9.34 0.38
C LEU A 141 -23.64 -10.70 -0.15
N SER A 142 -24.70 -10.71 -0.96
CA SER A 142 -25.13 -11.88 -1.73
C SER A 142 -24.22 -12.15 -2.93
N ALA A 143 -24.34 -13.33 -3.53
CA ALA A 143 -23.49 -13.73 -4.66
C ALA A 143 -23.69 -12.85 -5.91
N SER A 144 -24.93 -12.43 -6.18
CA SER A 144 -25.25 -11.48 -7.25
C SER A 144 -24.64 -10.12 -6.99
N GLU A 145 -24.80 -9.55 -5.79
CA GLU A 145 -24.20 -8.27 -5.43
C GLU A 145 -22.67 -8.28 -5.54
N MET A 146 -22.03 -9.40 -5.15
CA MET A 146 -20.57 -9.53 -5.30
C MET A 146 -20.13 -9.63 -6.76
N ALA A 147 -20.94 -10.20 -7.66
CA ALA A 147 -20.65 -10.24 -9.09
C ALA A 147 -20.93 -8.88 -9.76
N ASP A 148 -22.11 -8.29 -9.51
CA ASP A 148 -22.56 -7.02 -10.10
C ASP A 148 -21.63 -5.86 -9.72
N LEU A 149 -21.22 -5.80 -8.45
CA LEU A 149 -20.25 -4.81 -7.94
C LEU A 149 -18.79 -5.20 -8.21
N ARG A 150 -18.54 -6.34 -8.87
CA ARG A 150 -17.20 -6.87 -9.19
C ARG A 150 -16.29 -7.08 -7.97
N VAL A 151 -16.87 -7.40 -6.81
CA VAL A 151 -16.15 -7.84 -5.59
C VAL A 151 -15.52 -9.21 -5.84
N THR A 152 -16.28 -10.14 -6.40
CA THR A 152 -15.77 -11.40 -6.97
C THR A 152 -15.55 -11.23 -8.48
N ASN A 153 -14.51 -11.88 -9.01
CA ASN A 153 -14.16 -11.84 -10.44
C ASN A 153 -13.75 -13.21 -11.01
N ALA A 154 -13.87 -14.29 -10.22
CA ALA A 154 -13.67 -15.67 -10.65
C ALA A 154 -14.86 -16.56 -10.24
N ALA A 155 -15.11 -17.62 -11.00
CA ALA A 155 -16.32 -18.43 -10.85
C ALA A 155 -16.16 -19.52 -9.78
N ALA A 156 -17.04 -19.53 -8.78
CA ALA A 156 -17.05 -20.52 -7.70
C ALA A 156 -17.32 -21.98 -8.17
N ASN A 157 -17.75 -22.18 -9.41
CA ASN A 157 -17.94 -23.51 -10.02
C ASN A 157 -16.63 -24.16 -10.50
N GLN A 158 -15.49 -23.48 -10.43
CA GLN A 158 -14.19 -24.10 -10.67
C GLN A 158 -13.68 -24.68 -9.35
N SER A 159 -13.59 -26.01 -9.26
CA SER A 159 -13.05 -26.68 -8.08
C SER A 159 -11.62 -26.21 -7.81
N PRO A 160 -11.17 -26.07 -6.53
CA PRO A 160 -9.79 -25.66 -6.20
C PRO A 160 -8.67 -26.61 -6.66
N ALA A 161 -8.98 -27.64 -7.45
CA ALA A 161 -8.01 -28.44 -8.21
C ALA A 161 -8.02 -28.11 -9.72
N ASP A 162 -9.20 -27.87 -10.31
CA ASP A 162 -9.39 -27.76 -11.76
C ASP A 162 -8.94 -26.40 -12.32
N THR A 163 -9.14 -25.30 -11.58
CA THR A 163 -8.63 -23.97 -11.97
C THR A 163 -7.11 -23.96 -12.14
N PHE A 164 -6.41 -24.79 -11.36
CA PHE A 164 -4.95 -24.76 -11.20
C PHE A 164 -4.19 -25.60 -12.25
N GLN A 165 -4.89 -26.20 -13.23
CA GLN A 165 -4.27 -26.95 -14.34
C GLN A 165 -4.53 -26.32 -15.72
N ALA A 166 -5.50 -25.41 -15.86
CA ALA A 166 -5.99 -24.91 -17.14
C ALA A 166 -5.46 -23.51 -17.50
N SER A 167 -4.14 -23.36 -17.60
CA SER A 167 -3.52 -22.28 -18.36
C SER A 167 -2.30 -22.82 -19.09
N PRO A 168 -2.08 -22.49 -20.38
CA PRO A 168 -0.83 -22.84 -21.04
C PRO A 168 0.32 -22.21 -20.27
N ARG A 169 1.41 -22.95 -20.06
CA ARG A 169 2.58 -22.45 -19.34
C ARG A 169 2.94 -21.05 -19.85
N PRO A 170 2.95 -20.01 -18.98
CA PRO A 170 3.86 -18.91 -19.22
C PRO A 170 5.24 -19.53 -19.45
N VAL A 171 5.94 -19.12 -20.51
CA VAL A 171 7.39 -19.38 -20.60
C VAL A 171 7.94 -18.94 -19.24
N PRO A 172 8.66 -19.81 -18.50
CA PRO A 172 9.00 -19.51 -17.11
C PRO A 172 9.76 -18.19 -17.09
N ALA A 173 9.10 -17.14 -16.59
CA ALA A 173 9.78 -15.95 -16.14
C ALA A 173 10.90 -16.47 -15.23
N PRO A 174 12.18 -16.15 -15.54
CA PRO A 174 13.31 -16.84 -14.94
C PRO A 174 13.11 -16.81 -13.44
N ALA A 175 13.07 -18.01 -12.83
CA ALA A 175 12.75 -18.15 -11.41
C ALA A 175 13.58 -17.12 -10.65
N PRO A 176 12.96 -16.22 -9.85
CA PRO A 176 13.64 -15.05 -9.33
C PRO A 176 14.90 -15.54 -8.64
N ASP A 177 16.06 -15.16 -9.20
CA ASP A 177 17.31 -15.85 -8.88
C ASP A 177 17.47 -15.83 -7.36
N ALA A 178 17.92 -16.94 -6.77
CA ALA A 178 18.18 -17.05 -5.33
C ALA A 178 19.33 -16.14 -4.85
N ARG A 179 19.71 -15.21 -5.73
CA ARG A 179 20.58 -14.06 -5.61
C ARG A 179 19.80 -12.83 -6.12
N GLN A 180 18.71 -12.45 -5.46
CA GLN A 180 18.27 -11.05 -5.52
C GLN A 180 19.45 -10.24 -4.96
N GLN A 181 20.27 -9.69 -5.85
CA GLN A 181 21.41 -8.87 -5.47
C GLN A 181 20.86 -7.72 -4.62
N PRO A 182 21.46 -7.40 -3.45
CA PRO A 182 20.94 -6.38 -2.56
C PRO A 182 20.79 -5.02 -3.28
N GLU A 183 21.58 -4.79 -4.32
CA GLU A 183 21.43 -3.79 -5.37
C GLU A 183 20.00 -3.66 -5.91
N SER A 184 19.38 -4.76 -6.38
CA SER A 184 18.04 -4.75 -6.96
C SER A 184 16.93 -4.49 -5.93
N VAL A 185 17.11 -5.02 -4.71
CA VAL A 185 16.19 -4.75 -3.58
C VAL A 185 16.26 -3.28 -3.19
N ALA A 186 17.48 -2.70 -3.15
CA ALA A 186 17.71 -1.31 -2.84
C ALA A 186 17.11 -0.37 -3.89
N ILE A 187 17.32 -0.65 -5.18
CA ILE A 187 16.73 0.11 -6.28
C ILE A 187 15.20 0.11 -6.19
N ALA A 188 14.58 -1.07 -6.00
CA ALA A 188 13.13 -1.19 -5.88
C ALA A 188 12.59 -0.39 -4.69
N PHE A 189 13.19 -0.52 -3.50
CA PHE A 189 12.78 0.18 -2.28
C PHE A 189 12.93 1.71 -2.40
N VAL A 190 14.04 2.21 -2.95
CA VAL A 190 14.27 3.65 -3.10
C VAL A 190 13.37 4.26 -4.18
N LYS A 191 13.11 3.52 -5.27
CA LYS A 191 12.14 3.95 -6.29
C LYS A 191 10.72 4.02 -5.73
N ASP A 192 10.28 2.95 -5.05
CA ASP A 192 8.96 2.87 -4.40
C ASP A 192 8.72 4.03 -3.42
N LEU A 193 9.72 4.36 -2.60
CA LEU A 193 9.69 5.51 -1.69
C LEU A 193 9.51 6.84 -2.43
N ILE A 194 10.32 7.10 -3.47
CA ILE A 194 10.30 8.38 -4.18
C ILE A 194 8.96 8.58 -4.91
N GLU A 195 8.44 7.55 -5.57
CA GLU A 195 7.21 7.65 -6.34
C GLU A 195 5.98 7.78 -5.42
N HIS A 196 5.94 7.05 -4.28
CA HIS A 196 4.89 7.19 -3.27
C HIS A 196 4.99 8.47 -2.41
N HIS A 197 6.06 9.28 -2.46
CA HIS A 197 5.99 10.66 -1.98
C HIS A 197 4.99 11.51 -2.80
N GLY A 198 4.60 11.05 -3.99
CA GLY A 198 3.53 11.62 -4.82
C GLY A 198 2.10 11.30 -4.32
N ASP A 199 1.94 10.29 -3.47
CA ASP A 199 0.65 9.98 -2.84
C ASP A 199 0.24 11.07 -1.82
N ASN A 200 -0.99 10.96 -1.31
CA ASN A 200 -1.53 11.81 -0.26
C ASN A 200 -0.60 11.91 0.98
N ASP A 201 -0.65 13.06 1.65
CA ASP A 201 0.22 13.42 2.78
C ASP A 201 0.27 12.36 3.89
N ASP A 202 -0.88 11.79 4.28
CA ASP A 202 -0.95 10.78 5.36
C ASP A 202 -0.23 9.49 4.96
N PHE A 203 -0.37 9.03 3.70
CA PHE A 203 0.34 7.85 3.20
C PHE A 203 1.85 8.11 3.08
N ALA A 204 2.24 9.22 2.46
CA ALA A 204 3.64 9.58 2.26
C ALA A 204 4.39 9.80 3.60
N LEU A 205 3.71 10.31 4.63
CA LEU A 205 4.27 10.42 5.99
C LEU A 205 4.33 9.06 6.69
N ALA A 206 3.32 8.19 6.54
CA ALA A 206 3.33 6.85 7.13
C ALA A 206 4.42 5.95 6.52
N GLN A 207 4.61 6.00 5.20
CA GLN A 207 5.68 5.28 4.50
C GLN A 207 7.05 5.82 4.95
N ALA A 208 7.26 7.14 5.01
CA ALA A 208 8.50 7.70 5.55
C ALA A 208 8.74 7.29 7.03
N GLN A 209 7.71 7.30 7.88
CA GLN A 209 7.86 6.88 9.27
C GLN A 209 8.17 5.38 9.42
N ALA A 210 7.71 4.54 8.47
CA ALA A 210 8.06 3.13 8.39
C ALA A 210 9.46 2.88 7.80
N SER A 211 9.91 3.67 6.83
CA SER A 211 11.13 3.42 6.04
C SER A 211 12.42 4.02 6.63
N TYR A 212 12.33 5.03 7.51
CA TYR A 212 13.52 5.71 8.04
C TYR A 212 13.99 5.07 9.36
N ALA A 213 15.29 5.17 9.64
CA ALA A 213 15.86 4.80 10.93
C ALA A 213 15.54 5.85 12.01
N PRO A 214 15.68 5.55 13.31
CA PRO A 214 15.45 6.52 14.40
C PRO A 214 16.33 7.78 14.29
N THR A 215 17.52 7.62 13.70
CA THR A 215 18.49 8.68 13.41
C THR A 215 19.07 8.43 12.02
N VAL A 216 19.15 9.48 11.19
CA VAL A 216 19.53 9.43 9.77
C VAL A 216 20.46 10.59 9.46
N ASP A 217 21.45 10.39 8.59
CA ASP A 217 22.19 11.52 8.00
C ASP A 217 21.33 12.21 6.94
N TYR A 218 20.66 13.28 7.32
CA TYR A 218 19.70 14.02 6.50
C TYR A 218 20.38 15.28 5.98
N TYR A 219 20.75 15.30 4.70
CA TYR A 219 21.47 16.39 4.03
C TYR A 219 22.76 16.82 4.77
N GLY A 220 23.57 15.84 5.19
CA GLY A 220 24.85 16.06 5.89
C GLY A 220 24.70 16.41 7.38
N LYS A 221 23.53 16.15 7.98
CA LYS A 221 23.23 16.40 9.39
C LYS A 221 22.56 15.19 10.02
N LEU A 222 23.19 14.66 11.06
CA LEU A 222 22.64 13.57 11.87
C LEU A 222 21.35 14.04 12.58
N THR A 223 20.20 13.62 12.03
CA THR A 223 18.88 14.13 12.36
C THR A 223 17.98 12.99 12.85
N ASN A 224 17.12 13.27 13.84
CA ASN A 224 16.19 12.28 14.38
C ASN A 224 14.93 12.13 13.49
N LEU A 225 14.25 10.99 13.61
CA LEU A 225 13.08 10.66 12.81
C LEU A 225 11.93 11.69 12.91
N SER A 226 11.60 12.20 14.11
CA SER A 226 10.46 13.11 14.26
C SER A 226 10.71 14.48 13.64
N SER A 227 11.96 14.96 13.62
CA SER A 227 12.36 16.15 12.86
C SER A 227 12.22 15.94 11.34
N ILE A 228 12.61 14.77 10.81
CA ILE A 228 12.49 14.47 9.36
C ILE A 228 11.02 14.36 8.95
N ILE A 229 10.18 13.68 9.74
CA ILE A 229 8.73 13.59 9.49
C ILE A 229 8.06 14.97 9.58
N GLN A 230 8.51 15.86 10.47
CA GLN A 230 8.00 17.23 10.53
C GLN A 230 8.46 18.11 9.35
N ASP A 231 9.68 17.92 8.84
CA ASP A 231 10.17 18.61 7.65
C ASP A 231 9.39 18.18 6.40
N LYS A 232 9.30 16.86 6.14
CA LYS A 232 8.50 16.31 5.03
C LYS A 232 7.02 16.71 5.13
N ARG A 233 6.42 16.72 6.33
CA ARG A 233 5.06 17.25 6.57
C ARG A 233 4.92 18.73 6.20
N THR A 234 5.95 19.53 6.46
CA THR A 234 5.96 20.98 6.13
C THR A 234 6.06 21.18 4.61
N TYR A 235 6.87 20.36 3.93
CA TYR A 235 6.96 20.33 2.47
C TYR A 235 5.65 19.85 1.82
N TYR A 236 5.04 18.76 2.29
CA TYR A 236 3.76 18.24 1.77
C TYR A 236 2.61 19.25 1.94
N ARG A 237 2.49 19.90 3.11
CA ARG A 237 1.51 20.99 3.33
C ARG A 237 1.72 22.20 2.41
N ARG A 238 2.98 22.50 2.02
CA ARG A 238 3.29 23.56 1.04
C ARG A 238 2.93 23.14 -0.38
N TRP A 239 3.08 21.85 -0.70
CA TRP A 239 2.90 21.25 -2.02
C TRP A 239 1.96 20.03 -1.94
N PRO A 240 0.64 20.21 -1.82
CA PRO A 240 -0.30 19.10 -1.65
C PRO A 240 -0.50 18.25 -2.92
N GLU A 241 -0.35 18.83 -4.11
CA GLU A 241 -0.31 18.06 -5.36
C GLU A 241 1.17 17.82 -5.74
N ARG A 242 1.56 16.55 -5.88
CA ARG A 242 2.94 16.13 -6.13
C ARG A 242 2.97 15.00 -7.15
N GLY A 243 4.09 14.87 -7.86
CA GLY A 243 4.37 13.72 -8.70
C GLY A 243 5.87 13.59 -8.94
N TYR A 244 6.38 12.37 -8.84
CA TYR A 244 7.78 12.02 -9.04
C TYR A 244 7.88 10.86 -10.04
N ASN A 245 8.92 10.83 -10.85
CA ASN A 245 9.20 9.77 -11.80
C ASN A 245 10.70 9.50 -11.83
N VAL A 246 11.13 8.31 -11.41
CA VAL A 246 12.56 7.97 -11.33
C VAL A 246 13.08 7.56 -12.71
N ARG A 247 14.09 8.28 -13.23
CA ARG A 247 14.71 7.98 -14.52
C ARG A 247 15.54 6.70 -14.42
N ASN A 248 14.98 5.57 -14.86
CA ASN A 248 15.57 4.23 -14.68
C ASN A 248 17.01 4.11 -15.23
N ASP A 249 17.32 4.85 -16.29
CA ASP A 249 18.63 4.94 -16.96
C ASP A 249 19.69 5.73 -16.16
N SER A 250 19.26 6.55 -15.20
CA SER A 250 20.15 7.30 -14.30
C SER A 250 20.49 6.56 -13.00
N ILE A 251 19.84 5.43 -12.74
CA ILE A 251 19.96 4.73 -11.45
C ILE A 251 21.33 4.07 -11.34
N THR A 252 22.02 4.40 -10.25
CA THR A 252 23.31 3.86 -9.85
C THR A 252 23.17 3.27 -8.45
N VAL A 253 23.85 2.15 -8.19
CA VAL A 253 23.82 1.50 -6.88
C VAL A 253 25.20 0.95 -6.53
N ALA A 254 25.58 1.11 -5.27
CA ALA A 254 26.81 0.56 -4.72
C ALA A 254 26.52 -0.05 -3.33
N CYS A 255 26.69 -1.36 -3.21
CA CYS A 255 26.50 -2.08 -1.95
C CYS A 255 27.85 -2.49 -1.33
N ALA A 256 27.96 -2.35 -0.01
CA ALA A 256 29.14 -2.71 0.76
C ALA A 256 28.74 -3.11 2.18
N ASN A 257 28.93 -4.39 2.52
CA ASN A 257 28.32 -5.02 3.71
C ASN A 257 26.79 -4.87 3.66
N ASP A 258 26.12 -4.76 4.82
CA ASP A 258 24.66 -4.61 4.93
C ASP A 258 24.15 -3.20 4.55
N ARG A 259 24.83 -2.49 3.65
CA ARG A 259 24.47 -1.14 3.19
C ARG A 259 24.51 -1.04 1.68
N CYS A 260 23.48 -0.43 1.11
CA CYS A 260 23.47 0.00 -0.29
C CYS A 260 23.22 1.50 -0.37
N MET A 261 24.04 2.20 -1.15
CA MET A 261 23.76 3.56 -1.59
C MET A 261 23.12 3.50 -2.98
N VAL A 262 21.92 4.06 -3.13
CA VAL A 262 21.20 4.16 -4.40
C VAL A 262 21.10 5.64 -4.76
N SER A 263 21.55 5.98 -5.96
CA SER A 263 21.60 7.36 -6.46
C SER A 263 21.11 7.48 -7.89
N GLY A 264 20.64 8.64 -8.29
CA GLY A 264 20.16 8.89 -9.65
C GLY A 264 19.42 10.22 -9.77
N VAL A 265 18.56 10.31 -10.79
CA VAL A 265 17.75 11.50 -11.08
C VAL A 265 16.27 11.13 -11.09
N TYR A 266 15.43 11.97 -10.49
CA TYR A 266 13.99 11.94 -10.71
C TYR A 266 13.50 13.25 -11.35
N ASP A 267 12.51 13.14 -12.23
CA ASP A 267 11.69 14.27 -12.64
C ASP A 267 10.61 14.50 -11.59
N TRP A 268 10.31 15.78 -11.31
CA TRP A 268 9.31 16.17 -10.32
C TRP A 268 8.39 17.28 -10.83
N VAL A 269 7.14 17.23 -10.37
CA VAL A 269 6.14 18.29 -10.52
C VAL A 269 5.43 18.49 -9.18
N VAL A 270 5.25 19.75 -8.78
CA VAL A 270 4.53 20.11 -7.57
C VAL A 270 3.58 21.27 -7.84
N ARG A 271 2.39 21.23 -7.24
CA ARG A 271 1.36 22.26 -7.36
C ARG A 271 0.71 22.52 -6.01
N SER A 272 0.40 23.78 -5.77
CA SER A 272 -0.21 24.25 -4.54
C SER A 272 -1.37 25.18 -4.87
N PRO A 273 -2.61 24.65 -4.92
CA PRO A 273 -3.79 25.41 -5.32
C PRO A 273 -4.04 26.64 -4.45
N SER A 274 -3.73 26.56 -3.15
CA SER A 274 -3.94 27.62 -2.14
C SER A 274 -3.08 28.87 -2.34
N ILE A 275 -1.91 28.73 -2.97
CA ILE A 275 -1.01 29.85 -3.34
C ILE A 275 -0.88 30.01 -4.87
N HIS A 276 -1.77 29.36 -5.63
CA HIS A 276 -1.80 29.34 -7.09
C HIS A 276 -0.44 29.08 -7.78
N LYS A 277 0.43 28.29 -7.15
CA LYS A 277 1.79 28.04 -7.64
C LYS A 277 1.94 26.62 -8.19
N GLN A 278 2.72 26.49 -9.26
CA GLN A 278 3.19 25.21 -9.78
C GLN A 278 4.67 25.34 -10.15
N GLU A 279 5.46 24.33 -9.81
CA GLU A 279 6.88 24.20 -10.13
C GLU A 279 7.14 22.79 -10.70
N LYS A 280 8.18 22.64 -11.52
CA LYS A 280 8.64 21.35 -12.05
C LYS A 280 10.12 21.42 -12.38
N GLY A 281 10.80 20.28 -12.38
CA GLY A 281 12.21 20.18 -12.74
C GLY A 281 12.73 18.76 -12.60
N ALA A 282 14.05 18.63 -12.52
CA ALA A 282 14.73 17.40 -12.16
C ALA A 282 15.49 17.59 -10.86
N ALA A 283 15.75 16.50 -10.14
CA ALA A 283 16.59 16.51 -8.94
C ALA A 283 17.46 15.26 -8.89
N ASN A 284 18.71 15.46 -8.46
CA ASN A 284 19.60 14.38 -8.04
C ASN A 284 19.13 13.84 -6.69
N PHE A 285 19.21 12.53 -6.49
CA PHE A 285 18.95 11.89 -5.19
C PHE A 285 20.08 10.92 -4.83
N SER A 286 20.30 10.73 -3.53
CA SER A 286 21.08 9.63 -3.00
C SER A 286 20.52 9.19 -1.65
N TYR A 287 20.17 7.90 -1.54
CA TYR A 287 19.71 7.26 -0.31
C TYR A 287 20.69 6.16 0.06
N THR A 288 21.25 6.22 1.28
CA THR A 288 21.92 5.05 1.87
C THR A 288 20.91 4.31 2.74
N ILE A 289 20.72 3.02 2.44
CA ILE A 289 19.85 2.13 3.20
C ILE A 289 20.67 1.03 3.87
N LEU A 290 20.27 0.66 5.08
CA LEU A 290 20.60 -0.63 5.67
C LEU A 290 19.74 -1.70 4.99
N ILE A 291 20.39 -2.76 4.52
CA ILE A 291 19.76 -3.95 3.96
C ILE A 291 19.41 -4.92 5.08
N GLY A 292 18.27 -5.58 4.94
CA GLY A 292 17.74 -6.57 5.88
C GLY A 292 16.27 -6.84 5.58
N PRO A 293 15.57 -7.66 6.40
CA PRO A 293 14.15 -7.94 6.20
C PRO A 293 13.28 -6.68 6.24
N TYR A 294 13.72 -5.66 6.98
CA TYR A 294 13.12 -4.32 7.06
C TYR A 294 14.17 -3.29 6.61
N PRO A 295 14.23 -2.93 5.31
CA PRO A 295 15.20 -1.94 4.84
C PRO A 295 15.01 -0.59 5.54
N LYS A 296 16.10 0.06 5.93
CA LYS A 296 16.06 1.32 6.69
C LYS A 296 16.95 2.39 6.11
N ILE A 297 16.36 3.54 5.78
CA ILE A 297 17.08 4.73 5.33
C ILE A 297 17.91 5.27 6.48
N VAL A 298 19.22 5.38 6.25
CA VAL A 298 20.23 5.85 7.21
C VAL A 298 21.04 7.04 6.69
N ALA A 299 20.96 7.35 5.39
CA ALA A 299 21.25 8.67 4.87
C ALA A 299 20.29 9.04 3.73
N GLU A 300 19.94 10.33 3.61
CA GLU A 300 19.22 10.94 2.49
C GLU A 300 19.93 12.25 2.12
N THR A 301 20.20 12.46 0.84
CA THR A 301 20.64 13.75 0.29
C THR A 301 20.19 13.89 -1.16
N GLY A 302 20.24 15.11 -1.68
CA GLY A 302 19.86 15.43 -3.05
C GLY A 302 19.97 16.92 -3.33
N ASP A 303 19.83 17.28 -4.60
CA ASP A 303 19.92 18.65 -5.08
C ASP A 303 19.08 18.85 -6.34
N VAL A 304 18.51 20.05 -6.51
CA VAL A 304 17.71 20.39 -7.69
C VAL A 304 18.64 20.78 -8.84
N GLN A 305 18.47 20.15 -9.99
CA GLN A 305 19.23 20.50 -11.20
C GLN A 305 18.79 21.89 -11.72
N GLN A 306 19.76 22.72 -12.11
CA GLN A 306 19.55 24.08 -12.65
C GLN A 306 19.26 24.06 -14.16
#